data_AF-A0A519F6G4-F1
#
_entry.id   AF-A0A519F6G4-F1
#
_cell.length_a   1.000
_cell.length_b   1.000
_cell.length_c   1.000
_cell.angle_alpha   90.00
_cell.angle_beta   90.00
_cell.angle_gamma   90.00
#
_symmetry.space_group_name_H-M   'P 1'
#
loop_
_entity.id
_entity.type
_entity.pdbx_description
1 polymer ?
#
loop_
_entity_poly.entity_id
_entity_poly.type
_entity_poly.pdbx_seq_one_letter_code
_entity_poly.pdbx_strand_id
1 'polypeptide(L)'
;MSLPPDQPPSLPLKPKLTAKERRTRLADQLKTIRLRMMISQVLDDHGITTPVGIGAAVGMPGPEAVKLLSRKQWREGDVAALEAMAVRLGLPTSLTGQAPSQ
;
A
#
# COMPACT_ATOMS: atom_id res chain seq x y z
N MET A 1 -9.60 -15.02 -55.05
CA MET A 1 -8.91 -13.86 -54.47
C MET A 1 -9.96 -12.77 -54.22
N SER A 2 -10.04 -12.08 -53.08
CA SER A 2 -9.47 -12.33 -51.74
C SER A 2 -10.31 -11.58 -50.69
N LEU A 3 -10.09 -11.88 -49.41
CA LEU A 3 -10.61 -11.15 -48.24
C LEU A 3 -9.44 -10.92 -47.26
N PRO A 4 -9.53 -10.04 -46.23
CA PRO A 4 -10.49 -8.96 -45.98
C PRO A 4 -9.76 -7.60 -45.74
N PRO A 5 -9.95 -6.83 -44.64
CA PRO A 5 -10.56 -5.50 -44.70
C PRO A 5 -9.60 -4.32 -44.43
N ASP A 6 -10.09 -3.11 -44.69
CA ASP A 6 -9.49 -1.85 -44.22
C ASP A 6 -9.65 -1.71 -42.69
N GLN A 7 -8.86 -2.49 -41.95
CA GLN A 7 -8.77 -2.40 -40.49
C GLN A 7 -7.52 -1.59 -40.12
N PRO A 8 -7.65 -0.30 -39.74
CA PRO A 8 -6.54 0.41 -39.13
C PRO A 8 -6.14 -0.30 -37.83
N PRO A 9 -4.84 -0.45 -37.53
CA PRO A 9 -4.39 -1.06 -36.29
C PRO A 9 -4.81 -0.16 -35.13
N SER A 10 -5.90 -0.54 -34.45
CA SER A 10 -6.34 0.10 -33.20
C SER A 10 -5.43 -0.31 -32.06
N LEU A 11 -4.22 0.25 -32.10
CA LEU A 11 -3.22 0.21 -31.04
C LEU A 11 -3.76 0.81 -29.74
N PRO A 12 -3.28 0.36 -28.58
CA PRO A 12 -3.41 -1.01 -28.07
C PRO A 12 -4.54 -1.06 -27.03
N LEU A 13 -4.82 -2.26 -26.52
CA LEU A 13 -5.59 -2.45 -25.28
C LEU A 13 -4.89 -1.74 -24.10
N LYS A 14 -5.19 -0.45 -23.90
CA LYS A 14 -5.07 0.18 -22.58
C LYS A 14 -6.29 -0.30 -21.78
N PRO A 15 -6.12 -1.07 -20.69
CA PRO A 15 -7.23 -1.34 -19.80
C PRO A 15 -7.71 0.02 -19.28
N LYS A 16 -8.88 0.47 -19.77
CA LYS A 16 -9.54 1.68 -19.27
C LYS A 16 -10.03 1.34 -17.86
N LEU A 17 -9.10 1.46 -16.91
CA LEU A 17 -9.33 1.18 -15.50
C LEU A 17 -10.61 1.90 -15.09
N THR A 18 -11.64 1.12 -14.78
CA THR A 18 -13.02 1.62 -14.62
C THR A 18 -13.09 2.59 -13.46
N ALA A 19 -14.13 3.42 -13.40
CA ALA A 19 -14.31 4.35 -12.28
C ALA A 19 -14.29 3.62 -10.91
N LYS A 20 -14.79 2.37 -10.86
CA LYS A 20 -14.73 1.50 -9.69
C LYS A 20 -13.29 1.11 -9.34
N GLU A 21 -12.53 0.55 -10.28
CA GLU A 21 -11.13 0.17 -10.04
C GLU A 21 -10.23 1.38 -9.70
N ARG A 22 -10.47 2.54 -10.32
CA ARG A 22 -9.78 3.80 -9.95
C ARG A 22 -10.07 4.18 -8.51
N ARG A 23 -11.34 4.13 -8.09
CA ARG A 23 -11.74 4.41 -6.71
C ARG A 23 -11.11 3.42 -5.72
N THR A 24 -11.06 2.12 -6.07
CA THR A 24 -10.37 1.09 -5.27
C THR A 24 -8.88 1.40 -5.12
N ARG A 25 -8.17 1.70 -6.22
CA ARG A 25 -6.72 2.04 -6.16
C ARG A 25 -6.43 3.33 -5.40
N LEU A 26 -7.31 4.32 -5.47
CA LEU A 26 -7.18 5.56 -4.68
C LEU A 26 -7.43 5.30 -3.19
N ALA A 27 -8.42 4.47 -2.83
CA ALA A 27 -8.66 4.07 -1.45
C ALA A 27 -7.48 3.29 -0.87
N ASP A 28 -6.90 2.38 -1.66
CA ASP A 28 -5.72 1.59 -1.29
C ASP A 28 -4.46 2.47 -1.11
N GLN A 29 -4.22 3.42 -2.03
CA GLN A 29 -3.17 4.43 -1.86
C GLN A 29 -3.35 5.26 -0.59
N LEU A 30 -4.57 5.76 -0.32
CA LEU A 30 -4.84 6.56 0.87
C LEU A 30 -4.68 5.76 2.17
N LYS A 31 -5.14 4.50 2.19
CA LYS A 31 -4.90 3.55 3.30
C LYS A 31 -3.40 3.40 3.57
N THR A 32 -2.62 3.15 2.50
CA THR A 32 -1.17 2.95 2.57
C THR A 32 -0.42 4.19 3.07
N ILE A 33 -0.76 5.38 2.54
CA ILE A 33 -0.17 6.65 2.97
C ILE A 33 -0.46 6.91 4.45
N ARG A 34 -1.71 6.67 4.89
CA ARG A 34 -2.12 6.88 6.29
C ARG A 34 -1.44 5.90 7.23
N LEU A 35 -1.36 4.61 6.88
CA LEU A 35 -0.61 3.60 7.62
C LEU A 35 0.85 4.02 7.81
N ARG A 36 1.52 4.40 6.71
CA ARG A 36 2.90 4.89 6.75
C ARG A 36 3.05 6.07 7.71
N MET A 37 2.17 7.09 7.62
CA MET A 37 2.24 8.26 8.51
C MET A 37 2.03 7.88 9.98
N MET A 38 1.08 7.01 10.29
CA MET A 38 0.82 6.58 11.67
C MET A 38 1.96 5.73 12.24
N ILE A 39 2.54 4.82 11.46
CA ILE A 39 3.72 4.04 11.84
C ILE A 39 4.91 4.97 12.08
N SER A 40 5.21 5.88 11.14
CA SER A 40 6.29 6.84 11.31
C SER A 40 6.08 7.76 12.52
N GLN A 41 4.85 8.19 12.79
CA GLN A 41 4.53 9.05 13.94
C GLN A 41 4.73 8.33 15.28
N VAL A 42 4.30 7.07 15.40
CA VAL A 42 4.52 6.26 16.63
C VAL A 42 6.00 5.96 16.84
N LEU A 43 6.73 5.65 15.77
CA LEU A 43 8.18 5.46 15.86
C LEU A 43 8.89 6.75 16.30
N ASP A 44 8.50 7.91 15.77
CA ASP A 44 9.06 9.22 16.14
C ASP A 44 8.72 9.62 17.59
N ASP A 45 7.47 9.41 18.03
CA ASP A 45 6.99 9.65 19.40
C ASP A 45 7.75 8.82 20.44
N HIS A 46 8.07 7.56 20.12
CA HIS A 46 8.93 6.69 20.93
C HIS A 46 10.44 6.97 20.76
N GLY A 47 10.85 7.96 19.96
CA GLY A 47 12.26 8.27 19.68
C GLY A 47 12.98 7.22 18.81
N ILE A 48 12.25 6.30 18.20
CA ILE A 48 12.74 5.15 17.43
C ILE A 48 13.04 5.58 15.99
N THR A 49 14.13 6.32 15.81
CA THR A 49 14.60 6.80 14.50
C THR A 49 15.66 5.90 13.86
N THR A 50 16.30 5.01 14.63
CA THR A 50 17.38 4.15 14.12
C THR A 50 16.83 2.92 13.37
N PRO A 51 17.47 2.46 12.28
CA PRO A 51 17.01 1.28 11.55
C PRO A 51 16.87 0.04 12.46
N VAL A 52 17.81 -0.16 13.39
CA VAL A 52 17.79 -1.27 14.35
C VAL A 52 16.56 -1.18 15.28
N GLY A 53 16.30 0.00 15.85
CA GLY A 53 15.13 0.23 16.71
C GLY A 53 13.81 0.05 15.95
N ILE A 54 13.72 0.59 14.73
CA ILE A 54 12.53 0.44 13.87
C ILE A 54 12.27 -1.04 13.59
N GLY A 55 13.32 -1.78 13.22
CA GLY A 55 13.25 -3.22 12.97
C GLY A 55 12.81 -4.02 14.20
N ALA A 56 13.32 -3.68 15.39
CA ALA A 56 12.93 -4.30 16.65
C ALA A 56 11.45 -4.02 16.98
N ALA A 57 11.00 -2.77 16.87
CA ALA A 57 9.63 -2.35 17.18
C ALA A 57 8.57 -3.07 16.30
N VAL A 58 8.91 -3.36 15.05
CA VAL A 58 8.00 -4.08 14.12
C VAL A 58 8.35 -5.56 13.96
N GLY A 59 9.40 -6.05 14.61
CA GLY A 59 9.92 -7.41 14.51
C GLY A 59 10.24 -7.87 13.08
N MET A 60 10.95 -7.04 12.31
CA MET A 60 11.47 -7.35 10.97
C MET A 60 12.87 -6.72 10.80
N PRO A 61 13.65 -7.04 9.74
CA PRO A 61 14.97 -6.44 9.56
C PRO A 61 14.88 -4.91 9.42
N GLY A 62 15.63 -4.18 10.24
CA GLY A 62 15.70 -2.72 10.21
C GLY A 62 15.84 -2.06 8.83
N PRO A 63 16.78 -2.49 7.96
CA PRO A 63 16.89 -1.92 6.61
C PRO A 63 15.69 -2.22 5.72
N GLU A 64 15.00 -3.35 5.89
CA GLU A 64 13.76 -3.65 5.15
C GLU A 64 12.61 -2.76 5.63
N ALA A 65 12.47 -2.55 6.95
CA ALA A 65 11.48 -1.65 7.53
C ALA A 65 11.68 -0.19 7.05
N VAL A 66 12.91 0.32 7.11
CA VAL A 66 13.25 1.68 6.64
C VAL A 66 13.01 1.82 5.13
N LYS A 67 13.35 0.81 4.33
CA LYS A 67 13.12 0.77 2.88
C LYS A 67 11.63 0.73 2.52
N LEU A 68 10.81 0.01 3.29
CA LEU A 68 9.36 -0.04 3.15
C LEU A 68 8.69 1.31 3.49
N LEU A 69 9.15 1.95 4.57
CA LEU A 69 8.71 3.30 4.98
C LEU A 69 9.25 4.43 4.07
N SER A 70 10.32 4.18 3.32
CA SER A 70 10.92 5.16 2.38
C SER A 70 10.42 5.06 0.94
N ARG A 71 9.65 4.01 0.59
CA ARG A 71 9.07 3.87 -0.75
C ARG A 71 8.05 4.97 -1.06
N LYS A 72 7.94 5.29 -2.36
CA LYS A 72 6.89 6.15 -2.94
C LYS A 72 5.80 5.36 -3.69
N GLN A 73 6.03 4.08 -3.99
CA GLN A 73 5.10 3.20 -4.69
C GLN A 73 5.10 1.81 -4.04
N TRP A 74 3.98 1.46 -3.42
CA TRP A 74 3.75 0.19 -2.75
C TRP A 74 3.04 -0.78 -3.71
N ARG A 75 3.40 -2.05 -3.65
CA ARG A 75 2.66 -3.17 -4.24
C ARG A 75 1.78 -3.78 -3.15
N GLU A 76 0.83 -4.63 -3.53
CA GLU A 76 -0.10 -5.28 -2.60
C GLU A 76 0.60 -5.97 -1.41
N GLY A 77 1.71 -6.67 -1.64
CA GLY A 77 2.53 -7.27 -0.58
C GLY A 77 3.27 -6.27 0.32
N ASP A 78 3.58 -5.06 -0.17
CA ASP A 78 4.12 -3.98 0.65
C ASP A 78 3.03 -3.38 1.57
N VAL A 79 1.76 -3.34 1.11
CA VAL A 79 0.61 -2.91 1.93
C VAL A 79 0.34 -3.90 3.06
N ALA A 80 0.35 -5.20 2.76
CA ALA A 80 0.21 -6.26 3.78
C ALA A 80 1.32 -6.19 4.84
N ALA A 81 2.55 -5.86 4.45
CA ALA A 81 3.65 -5.66 5.39
C ALA A 81 3.43 -4.43 6.29
N LEU A 82 2.97 -3.30 5.74
CA LEU A 82 2.60 -2.11 6.52
C LEU A 82 1.44 -2.38 7.48
N GLU A 83 0.45 -3.19 7.09
CA GLU A 83 -0.63 -3.61 7.99
C GLU A 83 -0.10 -4.49 9.13
N ALA A 84 0.80 -5.43 8.84
CA ALA A 84 1.44 -6.24 9.88
C ALA A 84 2.27 -5.40 10.87
N MET A 85 3.00 -4.38 10.39
CA MET A 85 3.70 -3.40 11.24
C MET A 85 2.71 -2.63 12.12
N ALA A 86 1.61 -2.13 11.54
CA ALA A 86 0.58 -1.41 12.27
C ALA A 86 -0.09 -2.26 13.36
N VAL A 87 -0.47 -3.52 13.07
CA VAL A 87 -1.01 -4.44 14.09
C VAL A 87 -0.04 -4.63 15.26
N ARG A 88 1.25 -4.78 14.99
CA ARG A 88 2.30 -4.92 16.03
C ARG A 88 2.48 -3.67 16.88
N LEU A 89 2.27 -2.49 16.29
CA LEU A 89 2.28 -1.19 16.97
C LEU A 89 0.91 -0.81 17.58
N GLY A 90 -0.10 -1.69 17.56
CA GLY A 90 -1.45 -1.40 18.07
C GLY A 90 -2.24 -0.38 17.24
N LEU A 91 -1.81 -0.09 16.02
CA LEU A 91 -2.40 0.90 15.13
C LEU A 91 -3.59 0.32 14.33
N PRO A 92 -4.67 1.10 14.10
CA PRO A 92 -5.81 0.65 13.31
C PRO A 92 -5.44 0.47 11.82
N THR A 93 -5.49 -0.76 11.35
CA THR A 93 -5.29 -1.13 9.93
C THR A 93 -6.53 -0.96 9.07
N SER A 94 -7.70 -1.17 9.66
CA SER A 94 -9.00 -1.02 9.02
C SER A 94 -9.45 0.43 8.97
N LEU A 95 -9.11 1.14 7.88
CA LEU A 95 -9.80 2.38 7.50
C LEU A 95 -11.11 2.13 6.71
N THR A 96 -11.65 0.92 6.79
CA THR A 96 -13.00 0.61 6.32
C THR A 96 -13.99 0.75 7.47
N GLY A 97 -15.20 1.20 7.17
CA GLY A 97 -16.30 1.23 8.14
C GLY A 97 -16.76 -0.18 8.47
N GLN A 98 -15.99 -0.87 9.32
CA GLN A 98 -16.36 -2.18 9.85
C GLN A 98 -17.40 -1.96 10.96
N ALA A 99 -18.68 -2.04 10.58
CA ALA A 99 -19.71 -2.38 11.55
C ALA A 99 -19.34 -3.76 12.16
N PRO A 100 -19.42 -3.92 13.49
CA PRO A 100 -19.17 -5.23 14.10
C PRO A 100 -20.31 -6.17 13.74
N SER A 101 -20.03 -7.17 12.90
CA SER A 101 -20.91 -8.32 12.74
C SER A 101 -20.81 -9.18 14.00
N GLN A 102 -21.80 -9.02 14.89
CA GLN A 102 -22.21 -10.05 15.86
C GLN A 102 -23.11 -11.07 15.15
#